data_AF-A0AAD7LC16-F1
#
_entry.id   AF-A0AAD7LC16-F1
#
_cell.length_a   1.000
_cell.length_b   1.000
_cell.length_c   1.000
_cell.angle_alpha   90.00
_cell.angle_beta   90.00
_cell.angle_gamma   90.00
#
_symmetry.space_group_name_H-M   'P 1'
#
loop_
_entity.id
_entity.type
_entity.pdbx_description
1 polymer ?
#
loop_
_entity_poly.entity_id
_entity_poly.type
_entity_poly.pdbx_seq_one_letter_code
_entity_poly.pdbx_strand_id
1 'polypeptide(L)'
;MVHKARNNGLPFWNKKRNDQDQVVIAFEAYGKLSSVTVRPMTVISALSNIREDICTRAHQKRAAMILLPIHKHQRVDVSMESLGHTLHSMNESVLSHAPCSVGILIDRGLGGTSQVSSSDVSYKIVVPFFGGRDDREALAYGMRMAEHPGILLTVVKFTAPLGKTLTFGAKLVGIDVNKDKKVLTEADESVKDEKAADEAVLTEFFSTHGQNKEKSLMYEERLVTSKADIMTALK
;
A
#
# COMPACT_ATOMS: atom_id res chain seq x y z
N MET A 1 8.84 12.21 3.20
CA MET A 1 10.20 11.73 2.91
C MET A 1 10.99 11.68 4.22
N VAL A 2 11.79 10.63 4.47
CA VAL A 2 12.63 10.52 5.67
C VAL A 2 14.02 11.02 5.32
N HIS A 3 14.47 12.09 5.98
CA HIS A 3 15.79 12.66 5.76
C HIS A 3 16.70 12.39 6.95
N LYS A 4 17.94 12.01 6.67
CA LYS A 4 18.98 11.97 7.70
C LYS A 4 19.53 13.39 7.87
N ALA A 5 19.45 13.92 9.09
CA ALA A 5 20.16 15.11 9.51
C ALA A 5 21.28 14.70 10.48
N ARG A 6 22.39 15.44 10.51
CA ARG A 6 23.44 15.21 11.51
C ARG A 6 22.97 15.72 12.86
N ASN A 7 23.30 15.00 13.94
CA ASN A 7 22.99 15.41 15.32
C ASN A 7 23.62 16.75 15.73
N ASN A 8 24.59 17.26 14.97
CA ASN A 8 25.25 18.54 15.23
C ASN A 8 24.58 19.74 14.55
N GLY A 9 23.40 19.57 13.95
CA GLY A 9 22.63 20.67 13.32
C GLY A 9 23.26 21.25 12.05
N LEU A 10 24.42 20.76 11.63
CA LEU A 10 25.12 21.22 10.43
C LEU A 10 24.64 20.43 9.20
N PRO A 11 24.31 21.10 8.08
CA PRO A 11 23.93 20.42 6.85
C PRO A 11 25.10 19.59 6.30
N PHE A 12 24.79 18.51 5.58
CA PHE A 12 25.78 17.82 4.76
C PHE A 12 26.24 18.78 3.65
N TRP A 13 27.42 19.39 3.81
CA TRP A 13 27.87 20.49 2.94
C TRP A 13 28.13 20.07 1.48
N ASN A 14 28.05 18.78 1.14
CA ASN A 14 28.24 18.28 -0.21
C ASN A 14 27.09 17.36 -0.66
N LYS A 15 26.03 17.96 -1.21
CA LYS A 15 25.24 17.44 -2.35
C LYS A 15 24.16 18.47 -2.70
N LYS A 16 23.99 18.73 -4.00
CA LYS A 16 23.00 19.65 -4.60
C LYS A 16 21.70 19.74 -3.78
N ARG A 17 21.49 20.89 -3.12
CA ARG A 17 20.19 21.31 -2.60
C ARG A 17 19.30 21.64 -3.81
N ASN A 18 18.34 20.80 -4.17
CA ASN A 18 17.23 21.26 -5.03
C ASN A 18 15.95 20.42 -5.04
N ASP A 19 15.84 19.33 -4.26
CA ASP A 19 14.72 18.37 -4.40
C ASP A 19 13.76 18.32 -3.19
N GLN A 20 14.12 19.00 -2.09
CA GLN A 20 13.38 18.93 -0.81
C GLN A 20 12.05 19.68 -0.86
N ASP A 21 12.05 20.85 -1.48
CA ASP A 21 10.86 21.68 -1.59
C ASP A 21 9.93 21.19 -2.69
N GLN A 22 10.45 20.50 -3.72
CA GLN A 22 9.64 20.10 -4.88
C GLN A 22 8.48 19.18 -4.51
N VAL A 23 8.68 18.25 -3.57
CA VAL A 23 7.61 17.32 -3.15
C VAL A 23 6.57 18.03 -2.30
N VAL A 24 6.98 18.86 -1.33
CA VAL A 24 6.03 19.63 -0.51
C VAL A 24 5.24 20.58 -1.40
N ILE A 25 5.92 21.29 -2.32
CA ILE A 25 5.31 22.15 -3.32
C ILE A 25 4.35 21.36 -4.21
N ALA A 26 4.72 20.16 -4.67
CA ALA A 26 3.86 19.33 -5.50
C ALA A 26 2.57 18.93 -4.77
N PHE A 27 2.67 18.50 -3.50
CA PHE A 27 1.51 18.16 -2.68
C PHE A 27 0.65 19.39 -2.37
N GLU A 28 1.26 20.54 -2.04
CA GLU A 28 0.52 21.78 -1.82
C GLU A 28 -0.16 22.29 -3.09
N ALA A 29 0.51 22.20 -4.25
CA ALA A 29 -0.07 22.54 -5.54
C ALA A 29 -1.24 21.61 -5.86
N TYR A 30 -1.08 20.30 -5.66
CA TYR A 30 -2.17 19.34 -5.81
C TYR A 30 -3.36 19.67 -4.92
N GLY A 31 -3.13 20.04 -3.65
CA GLY A 31 -4.20 20.44 -2.74
C GLY A 31 -4.90 21.76 -3.12
N LYS A 32 -4.22 22.67 -3.84
CA LYS A 32 -4.83 23.90 -4.38
C LYS A 32 -5.60 23.66 -5.67
N LEU A 33 -5.21 22.66 -6.44
CA LEU A 33 -5.77 22.34 -7.76
C LEU A 33 -6.80 21.20 -7.74
N SER A 34 -7.06 20.61 -6.57
CA SER A 34 -8.01 19.52 -6.38
C SER A 34 -8.93 19.78 -5.18
N SER A 35 -9.95 18.94 -5.01
CA SER A 35 -10.80 18.91 -3.82
C SER A 35 -10.14 18.23 -2.61
N VAL A 36 -8.90 17.74 -2.77
CA VAL A 36 -8.18 17.00 -1.73
C VAL A 36 -7.48 17.98 -0.79
N THR A 37 -7.80 17.92 0.51
CA THR A 37 -7.11 18.72 1.52
C THR A 37 -5.74 18.14 1.83
N VAL A 38 -4.68 18.88 1.50
CA VAL A 38 -3.31 18.52 1.82
C VAL A 38 -2.81 19.34 3.01
N ARG A 39 -2.17 18.68 3.98
CA ARG A 39 -1.57 19.31 5.16
C ARG A 39 -0.14 18.79 5.34
N PRO A 40 0.88 19.46 4.77
CA PRO A 40 2.27 19.05 4.95
C PRO A 40 2.69 19.20 6.41
N MET A 41 3.55 18.28 6.87
CA MET A 41 4.12 18.27 8.20
C MET A 41 5.55 17.76 8.13
N THR A 42 6.45 18.41 8.86
CA THR A 42 7.83 17.94 9.07
C THR A 42 7.99 17.56 10.53
N VAL A 43 8.59 16.38 10.77
CA VAL A 43 8.98 15.93 12.10
C VAL A 43 10.48 15.56 12.07
N ILE A 44 11.21 15.96 13.10
CA ILE A 44 12.64 15.70 13.25
C ILE A 44 12.82 14.82 14.48
N SER A 45 13.34 13.62 14.26
CA SER A 45 13.50 12.60 15.30
C SER A 45 14.75 11.79 15.03
N ALA A 46 15.28 11.14 16.07
CA ALA A 46 16.29 10.11 15.85
C ALA A 46 15.64 8.95 15.08
N LEU A 47 16.37 8.33 14.16
CA LEU A 47 15.83 7.19 13.41
C LEU A 47 15.39 6.03 14.31
N SER A 48 15.96 5.91 15.52
CA SER A 48 15.59 4.90 16.51
C SER A 48 14.23 5.15 17.15
N ASN A 49 13.77 6.41 17.27
CA ASN A 49 12.51 6.77 17.93
C ASN A 49 11.45 7.33 16.97
N ILE A 50 11.78 7.55 15.69
CA ILE A 50 10.87 8.11 14.69
C ILE A 50 9.54 7.35 14.56
N ARG A 51 9.49 6.06 14.92
CA ARG A 51 8.22 5.29 14.96
C ARG A 51 7.19 5.93 15.88
N GLU A 52 7.62 6.46 17.02
CA GLU A 52 6.73 7.01 18.05
C GLU A 52 6.06 8.26 17.49
N ASP A 53 6.84 9.12 16.85
CA ASP A 53 6.31 10.28 16.15
C ASP A 53 5.35 9.88 15.04
N ILE A 54 5.70 8.92 14.17
CA ILE A 54 4.80 8.46 13.10
C ILE A 54 3.47 7.96 13.69
N CYS A 55 3.52 7.07 14.67
CA CYS A 55 2.32 6.48 15.27
C CYS A 55 1.49 7.51 16.06
N THR A 56 2.13 8.37 16.85
CA THR A 56 1.45 9.44 17.59
C THR A 56 0.79 10.43 16.63
N ARG A 57 1.45 10.81 15.54
CA ARG A 57 0.86 11.70 14.53
C ARG A 57 -0.30 11.05 13.81
N ALA A 58 -0.17 9.78 13.40
CA ALA A 58 -1.26 9.03 12.79
C ALA A 58 -2.49 8.97 13.72
N HIS A 59 -2.27 8.70 15.01
CA HIS A 59 -3.33 8.68 16.01
C HIS A 59 -3.98 10.07 16.20
N GLN A 60 -3.19 11.12 16.42
CA GLN A 60 -3.68 12.50 16.60
C GLN A 60 -4.48 13.01 15.40
N LYS A 61 -4.10 12.60 14.18
CA LYS A 61 -4.77 12.98 12.94
C LYS A 61 -5.89 12.03 12.53
N ARG A 62 -6.14 10.97 13.31
CA ARG A 62 -7.09 9.89 12.98
C ARG A 62 -6.87 9.37 11.55
N ALA A 63 -5.61 9.14 11.20
CA ALA A 63 -5.25 8.62 9.90
C ALA A 63 -5.90 7.24 9.70
N ALA A 64 -6.51 7.04 8.54
CA ALA A 64 -7.07 5.74 8.16
C ALA A 64 -5.96 4.75 7.75
N MET A 65 -4.88 5.27 7.14
CA MET A 65 -3.76 4.47 6.65
C MET A 65 -2.46 5.26 6.73
N ILE A 66 -1.34 4.57 6.94
CA ILE A 66 0.02 5.10 6.81
C ILE A 66 0.67 4.47 5.58
N LEU A 67 1.23 5.29 4.69
CA LEU A 67 2.04 4.81 3.58
C LEU A 67 3.52 5.09 3.87
N LEU A 68 4.33 4.03 3.94
CA LEU A 68 5.76 4.12 4.15
C LEU A 68 6.51 3.75 2.87
N PRO A 69 7.58 4.48 2.49
CA PRO A 69 8.44 4.02 1.43
C PRO A 69 9.15 2.71 1.84
N ILE A 70 9.37 1.82 0.88
CA ILE A 70 10.26 0.68 1.09
C ILE A 70 11.69 1.15 1.35
N HIS A 71 12.44 0.40 2.17
CA HIS A 71 13.86 0.64 2.45
C HIS A 71 14.79 0.36 1.26
N LYS A 72 14.26 0.26 0.03
CA LYS A 72 15.00 -0.06 -1.18
C LYS A 72 14.64 0.92 -2.31
N HIS A 73 15.57 1.20 -3.20
CA HIS A 73 15.29 1.96 -4.41
C HIS A 73 15.75 1.20 -5.64
N GLN A 74 14.97 1.33 -6.72
CA GLN A 74 15.28 0.69 -7.99
C GLN A 74 16.36 1.49 -8.71
N ARG A 75 17.46 0.83 -9.06
CA ARG A 75 18.52 1.38 -9.91
C ARG A 75 18.11 1.35 -11.38
N VAL A 76 18.88 2.05 -12.22
CA VAL A 76 18.70 2.08 -13.68
C VAL A 76 18.80 0.67 -14.29
N ASP A 77 19.58 -0.22 -13.69
CA ASP A 77 19.70 -1.63 -14.07
C ASP A 77 18.57 -2.53 -13.52
N VAL A 78 17.49 -1.93 -12.99
CA VAL A 78 16.33 -2.61 -12.38
C VAL A 78 16.65 -3.33 -11.07
N SER A 79 17.91 -3.32 -10.60
CA SER A 79 18.29 -3.90 -9.31
C SER A 79 17.76 -3.05 -8.15
N MET A 80 17.39 -3.71 -7.05
CA MET A 80 16.90 -3.04 -5.84
C MET A 80 18.05 -2.85 -4.84
N GLU A 81 18.49 -1.62 -4.64
CA GLU A 81 19.52 -1.29 -3.65
C GLU A 81 18.89 -0.92 -2.30
N SER A 82 19.46 -1.44 -1.20
CA SER A 82 19.01 -1.11 0.16
C SER A 82 19.52 0.25 0.60
N LEU A 83 18.61 1.10 1.09
CA LEU A 83 18.90 2.38 1.74
C LEU A 83 19.44 2.19 3.18
N GLY A 84 19.61 0.94 3.62
CA GLY A 84 20.23 0.54 4.89
C GLY A 84 19.24 -0.11 5.87
N HIS A 85 19.76 -0.95 6.77
CA HIS A 85 18.99 -1.70 7.77
C HIS A 85 18.13 -0.84 8.70
N THR A 86 18.53 0.42 8.91
CA THR A 86 17.81 1.35 9.81
C THR A 86 16.40 1.67 9.33
N LEU A 87 16.20 1.86 8.01
CA LEU A 87 14.87 2.10 7.45
C LEU A 87 14.01 0.83 7.47
N HIS A 88 14.62 -0.33 7.29
CA HIS A 88 13.91 -1.60 7.40
C HIS A 88 13.39 -1.83 8.82
N SER A 89 14.26 -1.69 9.82
CA SER A 89 13.89 -1.81 11.24
C SER A 89 12.85 -0.77 11.66
N MET A 90 12.94 0.47 11.14
CA MET A 90 11.91 1.49 11.31
C MET A 90 10.56 1.02 10.75
N ASN A 91 10.51 0.52 9.52
CA ASN A 91 9.27 0.04 8.90
C ASN A 91 8.66 -1.12 9.71
N GLU A 92 9.46 -2.09 10.16
CA GLU A 92 9.00 -3.18 11.03
C GLU A 92 8.42 -2.66 12.35
N SER A 93 9.05 -1.64 12.92
CA SER A 93 8.60 -1.06 14.17
C SER A 93 7.30 -0.25 14.02
N VAL A 94 7.10 0.43 12.88
CA VAL A 94 5.82 1.08 12.57
C VAL A 94 4.74 0.02 12.31
N LEU A 95 5.02 -1.01 11.51
CA LEU A 95 4.08 -2.10 11.23
C LEU A 95 3.54 -2.78 12.51
N SER A 96 4.37 -2.89 13.55
CA SER A 96 4.00 -3.53 14.80
C SER A 96 3.25 -2.63 15.81
N HIS A 97 3.30 -1.30 15.64
CA HIS A 97 2.76 -0.34 16.62
C HIS A 97 1.78 0.67 16.04
N ALA A 98 1.55 0.66 14.72
CA ALA A 98 0.68 1.63 14.07
C ALA A 98 -0.77 1.52 14.59
N PRO A 99 -1.47 2.66 14.76
CA PRO A 99 -2.87 2.67 15.20
C PRO A 99 -3.86 2.36 14.08
N CYS A 100 -3.38 2.11 12.86
CA CYS A 100 -4.18 1.91 11.65
C CYS A 100 -3.39 1.06 10.63
N SER A 101 -4.02 0.73 9.49
CA SER A 101 -3.39 -0.01 8.39
C SER A 101 -2.11 0.67 7.89
N VAL A 102 -1.11 -0.13 7.51
CA VAL A 102 0.17 0.36 7.00
C VAL A 102 0.46 -0.27 5.64
N GLY A 103 0.65 0.56 4.63
CA GLY A 103 1.08 0.15 3.29
C GLY A 103 2.55 0.46 3.06
N ILE A 104 3.26 -0.45 2.38
CA ILE A 104 4.63 -0.21 1.93
C ILE A 104 4.60 0.16 0.45
N LEU A 105 4.95 1.41 0.15
CA LEU A 105 5.06 1.94 -1.20
C LEU A 105 6.40 1.52 -1.82
N ILE A 106 6.32 0.82 -2.95
CA ILE A 106 7.47 0.47 -3.78
C ILE A 106 7.36 1.30 -5.06
N ASP A 107 8.10 2.40 -5.10
CA ASP A 107 8.20 3.21 -6.30
C ASP A 107 9.20 2.60 -7.29
N ARG A 108 8.75 2.34 -8.51
CA ARG A 108 9.53 1.81 -9.63
C ARG A 108 9.70 2.83 -10.76
N GLY A 109 9.60 4.12 -10.45
CA GLY A 109 9.63 5.22 -11.41
C GLY A 109 8.23 5.67 -11.83
N LEU A 110 7.25 5.54 -10.93
CA LEU A 110 5.88 6.01 -11.17
C LEU A 110 5.90 7.52 -11.46
N GLY A 111 5.29 7.94 -12.57
CA GLY A 111 5.26 9.34 -13.01
C GLY A 111 6.37 9.77 -13.98
N GLY A 112 7.41 8.95 -14.19
CA GLY A 112 8.49 9.27 -15.15
C GLY A 112 9.14 10.64 -14.91
N THR A 113 9.56 11.32 -15.99
CA THR A 113 10.11 12.69 -15.93
C THR A 113 9.05 13.78 -16.14
N SER A 114 7.78 13.40 -16.37
CA SER A 114 6.72 14.32 -16.76
C SER A 114 5.76 14.57 -15.61
N GLN A 115 5.65 15.83 -15.18
CA GLN A 115 4.58 16.28 -14.31
C GLN A 115 3.27 16.26 -15.12
N VAL A 116 2.49 15.19 -15.00
CA VAL A 116 1.19 15.08 -15.66
C VAL A 116 0.16 15.86 -14.82
N SER A 117 -0.56 16.79 -15.44
CA SER A 117 -1.68 17.48 -14.80
C SER A 117 -2.70 16.47 -14.28
N SER A 118 -3.35 16.73 -13.15
CA SER A 118 -4.42 15.85 -12.63
C SER A 118 -5.51 15.60 -13.67
N SER A 119 -5.78 16.56 -14.57
CA SER A 119 -6.75 16.42 -15.66
C SER A 119 -6.37 15.38 -16.72
N ASP A 120 -5.08 15.11 -16.87
CA ASP A 120 -4.52 14.31 -17.96
C ASP A 120 -4.04 12.94 -17.47
N VAL A 121 -4.28 12.65 -16.18
CA VAL A 121 -4.01 11.35 -15.58
C VAL A 121 -4.81 10.28 -16.31
N SER A 122 -4.10 9.25 -16.80
CA SER A 122 -4.69 8.05 -17.39
C SER A 122 -3.87 6.86 -16.91
N TYR A 123 -4.24 6.31 -15.76
CA TYR A 123 -3.54 5.19 -15.14
C TYR A 123 -4.45 3.97 -15.02
N LYS A 124 -3.84 2.80 -15.16
CA LYS A 124 -4.48 1.52 -14.84
C LYS A 124 -3.90 1.02 -13.53
N ILE A 125 -4.77 0.71 -12.59
CA ILE A 125 -4.42 0.17 -11.28
C ILE A 125 -4.96 -1.24 -11.20
N VAL A 126 -4.15 -2.17 -10.70
CA VAL A 126 -4.54 -3.56 -10.50
C VAL A 126 -4.49 -3.86 -9.01
N VAL A 127 -5.56 -4.44 -8.48
CA VAL A 127 -5.64 -4.97 -7.11
C VAL A 127 -5.74 -6.50 -7.19
N PRO A 128 -4.63 -7.22 -6.95
CA PRO A 128 -4.67 -8.65 -6.73
C PRO A 128 -5.44 -8.95 -5.43
N PHE A 129 -6.40 -9.86 -5.49
CA PHE A 129 -7.21 -10.26 -4.33
C PHE A 129 -7.13 -11.78 -4.15
N PHE A 130 -6.40 -12.22 -3.15
CA PHE A 130 -6.27 -13.60 -2.70
C PHE A 130 -7.20 -13.93 -1.52
N GLY A 131 -7.65 -12.90 -0.81
CA GLY A 131 -8.51 -12.99 0.37
C GLY A 131 -7.75 -12.67 1.66
N GLY A 132 -8.49 -12.28 2.69
CA GLY A 132 -7.96 -11.88 3.99
C GLY A 132 -7.97 -10.37 4.23
N ARG A 133 -7.44 -9.97 5.38
CA ARG A 133 -7.56 -8.61 5.91
C ARG A 133 -6.81 -7.57 5.08
N ASP A 134 -5.59 -7.88 4.67
CA ASP A 134 -4.74 -6.94 3.92
C ASP A 134 -5.28 -6.67 2.51
N ASP A 135 -5.84 -7.69 1.86
CA ASP A 135 -6.43 -7.57 0.52
C ASP A 135 -7.70 -6.72 0.53
N ARG A 136 -8.50 -6.80 1.60
CA ARG A 136 -9.66 -5.92 1.81
C ARG A 136 -9.26 -4.46 1.96
N GLU A 137 -8.20 -4.17 2.73
CA GLU A 137 -7.65 -2.82 2.85
C GLU A 137 -7.06 -2.33 1.51
N ALA A 138 -6.38 -3.20 0.77
CA ALA A 138 -5.84 -2.89 -0.55
C ALA A 138 -6.95 -2.56 -1.56
N LEU A 139 -8.06 -3.30 -1.55
CA LEU A 139 -9.23 -3.04 -2.37
C LEU A 139 -9.90 -1.71 -1.98
N ALA A 140 -10.08 -1.45 -0.69
CA ALA A 140 -10.62 -0.17 -0.21
C ALA A 140 -9.74 1.01 -0.67
N TYR A 141 -8.42 0.88 -0.58
CA TYR A 141 -7.47 1.88 -1.06
C TYR A 141 -7.55 2.07 -2.60
N GLY A 142 -7.61 0.98 -3.36
CA GLY A 142 -7.78 1.01 -4.81
C GLY A 142 -9.09 1.67 -5.25
N MET A 143 -10.20 1.40 -4.54
CA MET A 143 -11.49 2.05 -4.78
C MET A 143 -11.41 3.56 -4.57
N ARG A 144 -10.70 4.03 -3.53
CA ARG A 144 -10.47 5.47 -3.32
C ARG A 144 -9.66 6.09 -4.46
N MET A 145 -8.71 5.36 -5.05
CA MET A 145 -7.99 5.83 -6.22
C MET A 145 -8.91 5.94 -7.45
N ALA A 146 -9.84 5.00 -7.62
CA ALA A 146 -10.78 4.97 -8.74
C ALA A 146 -11.83 6.10 -8.72
N GLU A 147 -11.93 6.87 -7.63
CA GLU A 147 -12.73 8.11 -7.61
C GLU A 147 -12.18 9.17 -8.58
N HIS A 148 -10.91 9.08 -8.97
CA HIS A 148 -10.34 9.95 -10.00
C HIS A 148 -10.78 9.46 -11.40
N PRO A 149 -11.37 10.32 -12.26
CA PRO A 149 -11.93 9.91 -13.55
C PRO A 149 -10.88 9.34 -14.53
N GLY A 150 -9.63 9.70 -14.31
CA GLY A 150 -8.46 9.20 -15.05
C GLY A 150 -7.93 7.83 -14.62
N ILE A 151 -8.54 7.16 -13.65
CA ILE A 151 -8.06 5.89 -13.10
C ILE A 151 -9.01 4.76 -13.50
N LEU A 152 -8.43 3.72 -14.12
CA LEU A 152 -9.09 2.44 -14.38
C LEU A 152 -8.60 1.41 -13.37
N LEU A 153 -9.47 0.97 -12.46
CA LEU A 153 -9.18 -0.05 -11.47
C LEU A 153 -9.62 -1.43 -11.97
N THR A 154 -8.71 -2.40 -11.96
CA THR A 154 -9.01 -3.82 -12.21
C THR A 154 -8.76 -4.62 -10.94
N VAL A 155 -9.78 -5.29 -10.43
CA VAL A 155 -9.66 -6.25 -9.33
C VAL A 155 -9.50 -7.65 -9.92
N VAL A 156 -8.44 -8.36 -9.55
CA VAL A 156 -8.18 -9.74 -10.01
C VAL A 156 -8.28 -10.68 -8.81
N LYS A 157 -9.41 -11.37 -8.67
CA LYS A 157 -9.62 -12.38 -7.62
C LYS A 157 -8.97 -13.69 -8.04
N PHE A 158 -8.03 -14.17 -7.24
CA PHE A 158 -7.41 -15.47 -7.43
C PHE A 158 -8.16 -16.52 -6.62
N THR A 159 -8.47 -17.66 -7.25
CA THR A 159 -9.11 -18.80 -6.59
C THR A 159 -8.30 -20.07 -6.82
N ALA A 160 -8.35 -20.98 -5.85
CA ALA A 160 -7.71 -22.29 -5.96
C ALA A 160 -8.74 -23.36 -6.37
N PRO A 161 -8.31 -24.43 -7.08
CA PRO A 161 -9.15 -25.58 -7.35
C PRO A 161 -9.71 -26.20 -6.07
N LEU A 162 -10.85 -26.88 -6.17
CA LEU A 162 -11.48 -27.56 -5.05
C LEU A 162 -10.47 -28.50 -4.34
N GLY A 163 -10.38 -28.39 -3.01
CA GLY A 163 -9.44 -29.17 -2.19
C GLY A 163 -7.99 -28.70 -2.24
N LYS A 164 -7.70 -27.55 -2.88
CA LYS A 164 -6.41 -26.87 -2.84
C LYS A 164 -6.56 -25.47 -2.26
N THR A 165 -5.46 -24.95 -1.74
CA THR A 165 -5.34 -23.60 -1.19
C THR A 165 -4.31 -22.79 -1.97
N LEU A 166 -4.51 -21.47 -2.03
CA LEU A 166 -3.59 -20.50 -2.62
C LEU A 166 -2.24 -20.42 -1.90
N THR A 167 -2.06 -21.14 -0.79
CA THR A 167 -0.79 -21.21 -0.08
C THR A 167 0.22 -22.10 -0.79
N PHE A 168 -0.20 -22.90 -1.78
CA PHE A 168 0.63 -23.82 -2.56
C PHE A 168 1.56 -24.66 -1.69
N GLY A 169 1.05 -25.15 -0.54
CA GLY A 169 1.80 -25.98 0.41
C GLY A 169 2.50 -25.21 1.54
N ALA A 170 2.41 -23.87 1.57
CA ALA A 170 2.83 -23.09 2.73
C ALA A 170 1.82 -23.22 3.88
N LYS A 171 2.32 -23.23 5.12
CA LYS A 171 1.48 -23.18 6.32
C LYS A 171 0.99 -21.75 6.52
N LEU A 172 -0.33 -21.56 6.55
CA LEU A 172 -0.92 -20.30 7.05
C LEU A 172 -0.72 -20.24 8.55
N VAL A 173 -0.15 -19.13 9.00
CA VAL A 173 0.05 -18.86 10.41
C VAL A 173 -0.72 -17.59 10.74
N GLY A 174 -1.81 -17.75 11.46
CA GLY A 174 -2.54 -16.65 12.08
C GLY A 174 -1.86 -16.21 13.37
N ILE A 175 -2.00 -14.94 13.71
CA ILE A 175 -1.64 -14.41 15.02
C ILE A 175 -2.95 -14.26 15.79
N ASP A 176 -3.08 -14.97 16.90
CA ASP A 176 -4.27 -14.85 17.74
C ASP A 176 -4.28 -13.57 18.59
N VAL A 177 -5.34 -13.37 19.37
CA VAL A 177 -5.52 -12.18 20.22
C VAL A 177 -4.38 -12.02 21.24
N ASN A 178 -3.73 -13.12 21.63
CA ASN A 178 -2.61 -13.15 22.57
C ASN A 178 -1.24 -13.01 21.89
N LYS A 179 -1.22 -12.77 20.57
CA LYS A 179 -0.04 -12.72 19.70
C LYS A 179 0.66 -14.08 19.52
N ASP A 180 -0.02 -15.18 19.80
CA ASP A 180 0.51 -16.52 19.58
C ASP A 180 0.29 -16.95 18.13
N LYS A 181 1.27 -17.69 17.60
CA LYS A 181 1.23 -18.21 16.23
C LYS A 181 0.39 -19.48 16.19
N LYS A 182 -0.78 -19.43 15.56
CA LYS A 182 -1.64 -20.60 15.31
C LYS A 182 -1.57 -21.00 13.83
N VAL A 183 -1.37 -22.28 13.54
CA VAL A 183 -1.51 -22.80 12.18
C VAL A 183 -3.00 -22.85 11.84
N LEU A 184 -3.40 -22.20 10.75
CA LEU A 184 -4.78 -22.12 10.30
C LEU A 184 -5.07 -23.20 9.27
N THR A 185 -6.27 -23.77 9.36
CA THR A 185 -6.85 -24.76 8.45
C THR A 185 -8.17 -24.24 7.89
N GLU A 186 -8.59 -24.75 6.74
CA GLU A 186 -9.83 -24.30 6.09
C GLU A 186 -11.10 -24.57 6.90
N ALA A 187 -11.03 -25.48 7.87
CA ALA A 187 -12.14 -25.81 8.76
C ALA A 187 -12.26 -24.87 9.97
N ASP A 188 -11.23 -24.05 10.26
CA ASP A 188 -11.28 -23.10 11.37
C ASP A 188 -12.37 -22.05 11.12
N GLU A 189 -13.22 -21.81 12.12
CA GLU A 189 -14.30 -20.81 12.04
C GLU A 189 -13.77 -19.42 11.67
N SER A 190 -12.61 -19.02 12.19
CA SER A 190 -11.96 -17.75 11.84
C SER A 190 -11.68 -17.61 10.33
N VAL A 191 -11.39 -18.72 9.64
CA VAL A 191 -11.15 -18.72 8.19
C VAL A 191 -12.47 -18.63 7.41
N LYS A 192 -13.55 -19.23 7.92
CA LYS A 192 -14.89 -19.09 7.32
C LYS A 192 -15.39 -17.66 7.47
N ASP A 193 -15.21 -17.06 8.64
CA ASP A 193 -15.56 -15.67 8.93
C ASP A 193 -14.79 -14.71 8.02
N GLU A 194 -13.49 -14.95 7.82
CA GLU A 194 -12.69 -14.17 6.87
C GLU A 194 -13.20 -14.29 5.44
N LYS A 195 -13.53 -15.50 4.96
CA LYS A 195 -14.13 -15.68 3.63
C LYS A 195 -15.47 -14.97 3.49
N ALA A 196 -16.34 -15.04 4.49
CA ALA A 196 -17.62 -14.34 4.48
C ALA A 196 -17.43 -12.82 4.44
N ALA A 197 -16.44 -12.30 5.18
CA ALA A 197 -16.09 -10.88 5.15
C ALA A 197 -15.49 -10.46 3.81
N ASP A 198 -14.69 -11.32 3.16
CA ASP A 198 -14.15 -11.07 1.83
C ASP A 198 -15.28 -10.98 0.78
N GLU A 199 -16.25 -11.90 0.81
CA GLU A 199 -17.41 -11.87 -0.08
C GLU A 199 -18.29 -10.63 0.16
N ALA A 200 -18.43 -10.18 1.41
CA ALA A 200 -19.18 -8.95 1.73
C ALA A 200 -18.53 -7.71 1.08
N VAL A 201 -17.21 -7.56 1.18
CA VAL A 201 -16.48 -6.43 0.58
C VAL A 201 -16.54 -6.50 -0.96
N LEU A 202 -16.43 -7.69 -1.55
CA LEU A 202 -16.58 -7.85 -3.00
C LEU A 202 -18.00 -7.51 -3.47
N THR A 203 -19.02 -7.90 -2.70
CA THR A 203 -20.43 -7.56 -2.99
C THR A 203 -20.68 -6.05 -2.95
N GLU A 204 -20.09 -5.35 -1.98
CA GLU A 204 -20.12 -3.89 -1.91
C GLU A 204 -19.44 -3.24 -3.12
N PHE A 205 -18.29 -3.77 -3.53
CA PHE A 205 -17.58 -3.35 -4.74
C PHE A 205 -18.46 -3.50 -5.99
N PHE A 206 -19.12 -4.65 -6.18
CA PHE A 206 -20.03 -4.87 -7.31
C PHE A 206 -21.26 -3.97 -7.28
N SER A 207 -21.80 -3.69 -6.09
CA SER A 207 -22.96 -2.80 -5.94
C SER A 207 -22.62 -1.37 -6.35
N THR A 208 -21.44 -0.89 -5.95
CA THR A 208 -20.90 0.42 -6.33
C THR A 208 -20.65 0.48 -7.85
N HIS A 209 -20.12 -0.60 -8.43
CA HIS A 209 -19.91 -0.72 -9.87
C HIS A 209 -21.23 -0.70 -10.68
N GLY A 210 -22.26 -1.41 -10.21
CA GLY A 210 -23.55 -1.49 -10.91
C GLY A 210 -24.32 -0.17 -10.98
N GLN A 211 -24.08 0.75 -10.04
CA GLN A 211 -24.69 2.09 -10.03
C GLN A 211 -23.91 3.09 -10.89
N ASN A 212 -22.57 2.97 -10.94
CA ASN A 212 -21.71 3.76 -11.81
C ASN A 212 -21.45 3.03 -13.12
N LYS A 213 -22.31 3.25 -14.14
CA LYS A 213 -22.09 2.81 -15.55
C LYS A 213 -20.85 3.44 -16.22
N GLU A 214 -19.92 4.02 -15.46
CA GLU A 214 -18.64 4.50 -15.96
C GLU A 214 -17.60 3.38 -15.97
N LYS A 215 -16.86 3.31 -17.08
CA LYS A 215 -15.93 2.23 -17.46
C LYS A 215 -14.68 2.13 -16.58
N SER A 216 -14.64 2.75 -15.39
CA SER A 216 -13.44 2.91 -14.56
C SER A 216 -13.17 1.74 -13.62
N LEU A 217 -14.06 0.75 -13.54
CA LEU A 217 -13.92 -0.43 -12.67
C LEU A 217 -14.07 -1.73 -13.48
N MET A 218 -13.16 -2.67 -13.30
CA MET A 218 -13.14 -4.00 -13.91
C MET A 218 -12.93 -5.07 -12.84
N TYR A 219 -13.55 -6.23 -13.02
CA TYR A 219 -13.34 -7.39 -12.15
C TYR A 219 -13.08 -8.64 -12.98
N GLU A 220 -12.08 -9.41 -12.57
CA GLU A 220 -11.72 -10.69 -13.16
C GLU A 220 -11.51 -11.74 -12.07
N GLU A 221 -12.01 -12.95 -12.29
CA GLU A 221 -11.72 -14.09 -11.43
C GLU A 221 -10.82 -15.09 -12.17
N ARG A 222 -9.74 -15.53 -11.52
CA ARG A 222 -8.73 -16.41 -12.11
C ARG A 222 -8.45 -17.61 -11.22
N LEU A 223 -8.81 -18.79 -11.72
CA LEU A 223 -8.43 -20.06 -11.12
C LEU A 223 -6.94 -20.31 -11.35
N VAL A 224 -6.17 -20.51 -10.28
CA VAL A 224 -4.73 -20.72 -10.33
C VAL A 224 -4.31 -22.00 -9.60
N THR A 225 -3.39 -22.74 -10.20
CA THR A 225 -2.88 -24.00 -9.66
C THR A 225 -1.47 -23.88 -9.11
N SER A 226 -0.76 -22.81 -9.47
CA SER A 226 0.62 -22.56 -9.06
C SER A 226 0.93 -21.07 -8.86
N LYS A 227 2.04 -20.77 -8.16
CA LYS A 227 2.59 -19.41 -8.07
C LYS A 227 2.96 -18.83 -9.45
N ALA A 228 3.37 -19.67 -10.40
CA ALA A 228 3.72 -19.22 -11.75
C ALA A 228 2.48 -18.71 -12.51
N ASP A 229 1.31 -19.30 -12.27
CA ASP A 229 0.05 -18.89 -12.87
C ASP A 229 -0.32 -17.48 -12.41
N ILE A 230 -0.16 -17.18 -11.11
CA ILE A 230 -0.37 -15.83 -10.54
C ILE A 230 0.60 -14.83 -11.17
N MET A 231 1.88 -15.16 -11.26
CA MET A 231 2.88 -14.29 -11.86
C MET A 231 2.61 -14.02 -13.35
N THR A 232 2.04 -14.99 -14.06
CA THR A 232 1.64 -14.84 -15.46
C THR A 232 0.39 -13.99 -15.58
N ALA A 233 -0.51 -14.10 -14.60
CA ALA A 233 -1.74 -13.34 -14.59
C ALA A 233 -1.55 -11.84 -14.31
N LEU A 234 -0.50 -11.47 -13.58
CA LEU A 234 -0.17 -10.09 -13.20
C LEU A 234 0.84 -9.40 -14.14
N LYS A 235 1.29 -10.07 -15.20
CA LYS A 235 2.13 -9.50 -16.25
C LYS A 235 1.28 -8.86 -17.34
#